data_AF-A0A9D8Z180-F1
#
_entry.id   AF-A0A9D8Z180-F1
#
_cell.length_a   1.000
_cell.length_b   1.000
_cell.length_c   1.000
_cell.angle_alpha   90.00
_cell.angle_beta   90.00
_cell.angle_gamma   90.00
#
_symmetry.space_group_name_H-M   'P 1'
#
loop_
_entity.id
_entity.type
_entity.pdbx_description
1 polymer ?
#
loop_
_entity_poly.entity_id
_entity_poly.type
_entity_poly.pdbx_seq_one_letter_code
_entity_poly.pdbx_strand_id
1 'polypeptide(L)'
;MSDELSSAASDGAAARLRHRDMLPALVLFALGAYAMWEANAMSVMGRVFPTLASMGLLLGSIALATRAFIWQPAPVFAVGTVARPLLLLAVLIGWAVFLPVVGFVPVSIAGALLVSLVAEQEQRTRRGLLIQAAGLITLVMLIALVFGQFLKVNLP
;
A
#
# COMPACT_ATOMS: atom_id res chain seq x y z
N MET A 1 25.29 -27.46 28.34
CA MET A 1 24.23 -26.72 29.05
C MET A 1 24.08 -25.28 28.54
N SER A 2 25.16 -24.54 28.27
CA SER A 2 25.10 -23.22 27.59
C SER A 2 24.63 -23.30 26.13
N ASP A 3 24.98 -24.35 25.38
CA ASP A 3 24.58 -24.50 23.97
C ASP A 3 23.10 -24.85 23.79
N GLU A 4 22.51 -25.64 24.69
CA GLU A 4 21.08 -25.99 24.64
C GLU A 4 20.19 -24.78 24.97
N LEU A 5 20.64 -23.92 25.88
CA LEU A 5 19.94 -22.66 26.20
C LEU A 5 20.04 -21.64 25.05
N SER A 6 21.17 -21.62 24.31
CA SER A 6 21.36 -20.79 23.12
C SER A 6 20.46 -21.25 21.96
N SER A 7 20.39 -22.56 21.71
CA SER A 7 19.55 -23.16 20.65
C SER A 7 18.05 -22.97 20.89
N ALA A 8 17.58 -23.15 22.14
CA ALA A 8 16.16 -22.97 22.46
C ALA A 8 15.71 -21.49 22.34
N ALA A 9 16.62 -20.55 22.63
CA ALA A 9 16.35 -19.13 22.50
C ALA A 9 16.28 -18.68 21.02
N SER A 10 17.12 -19.24 20.14
CA SER A 10 17.06 -18.96 18.71
C SER A 10 15.79 -19.50 18.05
N ASP A 11 15.35 -20.71 18.42
CA ASP A 11 14.16 -21.34 17.84
C ASP A 11 12.87 -20.60 18.26
N GLY A 12 12.80 -20.15 19.51
CA GLY A 12 11.67 -19.36 20.01
C GLY A 12 11.61 -17.92 19.46
N ALA A 13 12.74 -17.35 19.04
CA ALA A 13 12.77 -16.06 18.36
C ALA A 13 12.37 -16.19 16.88
N ALA A 14 12.87 -17.22 16.20
CA ALA A 14 12.52 -17.57 14.83
C ALA A 14 11.01 -17.79 14.64
N ALA A 15 10.39 -18.57 15.53
CA ALA A 15 8.96 -18.86 15.47
C ALA A 15 8.09 -17.59 15.64
N ARG A 16 8.50 -16.68 16.53
CA ARG A 16 7.79 -15.41 16.76
C ARG A 16 7.88 -14.45 15.58
N LEU A 17 9.04 -14.38 14.92
CA LEU A 17 9.23 -13.57 13.70
C LEU A 17 8.41 -14.12 12.53
N ARG A 18 8.38 -15.46 12.38
CA ARG A 18 7.57 -16.15 11.36
C ARG A 18 6.09 -15.82 11.50
N HIS A 19 5.56 -15.82 12.73
CA HIS A 19 4.16 -15.44 12.97
C HIS A 19 3.86 -13.96 12.73
N ARG A 20 4.81 -13.05 13.01
CA ARG A 20 4.60 -11.60 12.87
C ARG A 20 4.40 -11.17 11.42
N ASP A 21 5.18 -11.75 10.50
CA ASP A 21 5.15 -11.37 9.08
C ASP A 21 4.12 -12.16 8.26
N MET A 22 3.65 -13.33 8.75
CA MET A 22 2.60 -14.12 8.10
C MET A 22 1.23 -13.44 8.09
N LEU A 23 0.84 -12.77 9.18
CA LEU A 23 -0.48 -12.14 9.27
C LEU A 23 -0.63 -10.97 8.27
N PRO A 24 0.33 -10.03 8.15
CA PRO A 24 0.31 -9.03 7.08
C PRO A 24 0.36 -9.66 5.67
N ALA A 25 1.15 -10.71 5.46
CA ALA A 25 1.21 -11.40 4.17
C ALA A 25 -0.15 -11.98 3.77
N LEU A 26 -0.84 -12.64 4.69
CA LEU A 26 -2.19 -13.17 4.47
C LEU A 26 -3.21 -12.07 4.17
N VAL A 27 -3.16 -10.95 4.89
CA VAL A 27 -4.06 -9.81 4.66
C VAL A 27 -3.84 -9.22 3.27
N LEU A 28 -2.58 -8.99 2.88
CA LEU A 28 -2.25 -8.47 1.54
C LEU A 28 -2.68 -9.44 0.44
N PHE A 29 -2.50 -10.75 0.64
CA PHE A 29 -2.94 -11.76 -0.31
C PHE A 29 -4.46 -11.74 -0.46
N ALA A 30 -5.21 -11.73 0.66
CA ALA A 30 -6.67 -11.69 0.64
C ALA A 30 -7.21 -10.41 -0.03
N LEU A 31 -6.64 -9.24 0.28
CA LEU A 31 -7.01 -7.98 -0.37
C LEU A 31 -6.67 -7.99 -1.86
N GLY A 32 -5.49 -8.49 -2.25
CA GLY A 32 -5.08 -8.58 -3.65
C GLY A 32 -5.99 -9.53 -4.45
N ALA A 33 -6.34 -10.68 -3.89
CA ALA A 33 -7.27 -11.62 -4.50
C ALA A 33 -8.68 -11.04 -4.63
N TYR A 34 -9.18 -10.37 -3.59
CA TYR A 34 -10.49 -9.70 -3.61
C TYR A 34 -10.55 -8.58 -4.65
N ALA A 35 -9.53 -7.70 -4.68
CA ALA A 35 -9.45 -6.62 -5.65
C ALA A 35 -9.38 -7.16 -7.09
N MET A 36 -8.69 -8.27 -7.33
CA MET A 36 -8.65 -8.94 -8.64
C MET A 36 -10.02 -9.51 -9.03
N TRP A 37 -10.76 -10.04 -8.07
CA TRP A 37 -12.11 -10.55 -8.30
C TRP A 37 -13.08 -9.42 -8.68
N GLU A 38 -13.09 -8.32 -7.93
CA GLU A 38 -13.87 -7.12 -8.25
C GLU A 38 -13.49 -6.50 -9.59
N ALA A 39 -12.19 -6.51 -9.94
CA ALA A 39 -11.72 -6.02 -11.22
C ALA A 39 -12.39 -6.72 -12.42
N ASN A 40 -12.79 -8.00 -12.26
CA ASN A 40 -13.48 -8.76 -13.31
C ASN A 40 -14.90 -8.28 -13.61
N ALA A 41 -15.56 -7.60 -12.66
CA ALA A 41 -16.87 -6.98 -12.89
C ALA A 41 -16.75 -5.63 -13.61
N MET A 42 -15.55 -5.05 -13.70
CA MET A 42 -15.31 -3.75 -14.31
C MET A 42 -15.06 -3.84 -15.82
N SER A 43 -15.31 -2.73 -16.51
CA SER A 43 -14.98 -2.55 -17.93
C SER A 43 -13.48 -2.70 -18.19
N VAL A 44 -13.09 -2.96 -19.45
CA VAL A 44 -11.68 -3.20 -19.82
C VAL A 44 -10.75 -2.10 -19.30
N MET A 45 -11.17 -0.84 -19.39
CA MET A 45 -10.39 0.29 -18.83
C MET A 45 -10.52 0.42 -17.31
N GLY A 46 -11.72 0.20 -16.74
CA GLY A 46 -11.91 0.25 -15.29
C GLY A 46 -11.12 -0.82 -14.53
N ARG A 47 -10.80 -1.93 -15.19
CA ARG A 47 -10.05 -3.06 -14.63
C ARG A 47 -8.55 -2.80 -14.50
N VAL A 48 -7.95 -1.90 -15.28
CA VAL A 48 -6.49 -1.71 -15.35
C VAL A 48 -5.90 -1.34 -13.99
N PHE A 49 -6.49 -0.36 -13.31
CA PHE A 49 -5.99 0.12 -12.02
C PHE A 49 -6.15 -0.91 -10.89
N PRO A 50 -7.34 -1.51 -10.66
CA PRO A 50 -7.50 -2.58 -9.67
C PRO A 50 -6.59 -3.76 -9.93
N THR A 51 -6.34 -4.12 -11.20
CA THR A 51 -5.44 -5.23 -11.55
C THR A 51 -4.00 -4.92 -11.17
N LEU A 52 -3.50 -3.72 -11.48
CA LEU A 52 -2.16 -3.29 -11.10
C LEU A 52 -1.99 -3.23 -9.57
N ALA A 53 -2.98 -2.67 -8.86
CA ALA A 53 -2.99 -2.62 -7.40
C ALA A 53 -2.99 -4.04 -6.81
N SER A 54 -3.82 -4.95 -7.34
CA SER A 54 -3.89 -6.35 -6.94
C SER A 54 -2.56 -7.07 -7.14
N MET A 55 -1.90 -6.87 -8.29
CA MET A 55 -0.56 -7.42 -8.54
C MET A 55 0.46 -6.92 -7.52
N GLY A 56 0.44 -5.62 -7.19
CA GLY A 56 1.33 -5.06 -6.17
C GLY A 56 1.12 -5.69 -4.78
N LEU A 57 -0.14 -5.86 -4.37
CA LEU A 57 -0.51 -6.51 -3.11
C LEU A 57 -0.07 -7.99 -3.08
N LEU A 58 -0.28 -8.72 -4.18
CA LEU A 58 0.13 -10.12 -4.30
C LEU A 58 1.66 -10.26 -4.26
N LEU A 59 2.40 -9.43 -5.00
CA LEU A 59 3.87 -9.42 -4.96
C LEU A 59 4.40 -9.05 -3.57
N GLY A 60 3.78 -8.06 -2.91
CA GLY A 60 4.09 -7.71 -1.52
C GLY A 60 3.84 -8.86 -0.55
N SER A 61 2.74 -9.61 -0.73
CA SER A 61 2.42 -10.78 0.09
C SER A 61 3.47 -11.89 -0.08
N ILE A 62 3.91 -12.14 -1.31
CA ILE A 62 4.95 -13.12 -1.61
C ILE A 62 6.27 -12.68 -0.99
N ALA A 63 6.65 -11.40 -1.14
CA ALA A 63 7.88 -10.87 -0.55
C ALA A 63 7.89 -10.95 0.99
N LEU A 64 6.75 -10.69 1.64
CA LEU A 64 6.63 -10.83 3.10
C LEU A 64 6.65 -12.29 3.54
N ALA A 65 5.98 -13.17 2.80
CA ALA A 65 6.02 -14.61 3.06
C ALA A 65 7.46 -15.14 2.90
N THR A 66 8.13 -14.86 1.78
CA THR A 66 9.52 -15.29 1.57
C THR A 66 10.44 -14.71 2.62
N ARG A 67 10.25 -13.46 3.06
CA ARG A 67 10.98 -12.92 4.21
C ARG A 67 10.72 -13.75 5.47
N ALA A 68 9.47 -14.04 5.81
CA ALA A 68 9.13 -14.85 6.98
C ALA A 68 9.72 -16.27 6.96
N PHE A 69 9.94 -16.85 5.76
CA PHE A 69 10.49 -18.20 5.60
C PHE A 69 12.01 -18.25 5.45
N ILE A 70 12.63 -17.28 4.78
CA ILE A 70 14.05 -17.32 4.35
C ILE A 70 14.92 -16.38 5.21
N TRP A 71 14.37 -15.24 5.65
CA TRP A 71 15.14 -14.20 6.33
C TRP A 71 14.61 -14.02 7.76
N GLN A 72 15.42 -14.36 8.75
CA GLN A 72 15.17 -14.00 10.15
C GLN A 72 15.99 -12.75 10.48
N PRO A 73 15.55 -11.53 10.11
CA PRO A 73 16.21 -10.34 10.60
C PRO A 73 16.08 -10.31 12.13
N ALA A 74 17.16 -9.93 12.82
CA ALA A 74 17.12 -9.65 14.25
C ALA A 74 15.88 -8.81 14.57
N PRO A 75 15.18 -9.07 15.69
CA PRO A 75 13.93 -8.39 16.02
C PRO A 75 14.20 -6.88 16.13
N VAL A 76 13.98 -6.16 15.03
CA VAL A 76 13.84 -4.73 15.06
C VAL A 76 12.47 -4.51 15.66
N PHE A 77 12.45 -4.33 16.98
CA PHE A 77 11.36 -3.63 17.62
C PHE A 77 11.38 -2.23 17.00
N ALA A 78 10.45 -1.97 16.08
CA ALA A 78 10.15 -0.60 15.72
C ALA A 78 9.62 0.05 17.00
N VAL A 79 10.52 0.63 17.80
CA VAL A 79 10.18 1.49 18.92
C VAL A 79 9.66 2.79 18.30
N GLY A 80 8.41 2.75 17.89
CA GLY A 80 7.75 3.81 17.14
C GLY A 80 6.25 3.63 17.22
N THR A 81 5.53 4.74 17.36
CA THR A 81 4.09 4.78 17.52
C THR A 81 3.37 4.15 16.32
N VAL A 82 2.63 3.06 16.56
CA VAL A 82 1.78 2.36 15.57
C VAL A 82 0.69 3.28 14.98
N ALA A 83 0.45 4.43 15.62
CA ALA A 83 -0.52 5.45 15.23
C ALA A 83 -0.36 5.92 13.78
N ARG A 84 0.87 6.01 13.26
CA ARG A 84 1.12 6.58 11.93
C ARG A 84 0.82 5.61 10.77
N PRO A 85 1.28 4.34 10.80
CA PRO A 85 0.78 3.32 9.89
C PRO A 85 -0.75 3.21 9.90
N LEU A 86 -1.36 3.30 11.09
CA LEU A 86 -2.82 3.30 11.26
C LEU A 86 -3.48 4.53 10.62
N LEU A 87 -2.91 5.73 10.77
CA LEU A 87 -3.41 6.94 10.13
C LEU A 87 -3.30 6.87 8.60
N LEU A 88 -2.18 6.37 8.06
CA LEU A 88 -2.04 6.16 6.61
C LEU A 88 -3.05 5.15 6.10
N LEU A 89 -3.28 4.06 6.85
CA LEU A 89 -4.30 3.08 6.52
C LEU A 89 -5.70 3.71 6.54
N ALA A 90 -6.01 4.54 7.54
CA ALA A 90 -7.28 5.24 7.63
C ALA A 90 -7.49 6.22 6.46
N VAL A 91 -6.45 6.95 6.07
CA VAL A 91 -6.49 7.83 4.89
C VAL A 91 -6.73 7.03 3.62
N LEU A 92 -6.07 5.87 3.47
CA LEU A 92 -6.25 5.00 2.30
C LEU A 92 -7.67 4.40 2.24
N ILE A 93 -8.22 3.97 3.38
CA ILE A 93 -9.60 3.47 3.46
C ILE A 93 -10.59 4.59 3.14
N GLY A 94 -10.42 5.78 3.73
CA GLY A 94 -11.24 6.95 3.42
C GLY A 94 -11.18 7.29 1.94
N TRP A 95 -9.98 7.31 1.36
CA TRP A 95 -9.78 7.51 -0.07
C TRP A 95 -10.57 6.51 -0.91
N ALA A 96 -10.49 5.21 -0.61
CA ALA A 96 -11.20 4.18 -1.36
C ALA A 96 -12.73 4.31 -1.25
N VAL A 97 -13.25 4.66 -0.07
CA VAL A 97 -14.69 4.81 0.19
C VAL A 97 -15.27 6.07 -0.48
N PHE A 98 -14.53 7.18 -0.49
CA PHE A 98 -14.99 8.42 -1.11
C PHE A 98 -14.86 8.42 -2.64
N LEU A 99 -14.01 7.56 -3.21
CA LEU A 99 -13.78 7.45 -4.64
C LEU A 99 -15.08 7.26 -5.46
N PRO A 100 -15.97 6.30 -5.15
CA PRO A 100 -17.22 6.12 -5.90
C PRO A 100 -18.25 7.24 -5.70
N VAL A 101 -18.14 8.04 -4.63
CA VAL A 101 -19.14 9.08 -4.29
C VAL A 101 -18.75 10.45 -4.87
N VAL A 102 -17.49 10.82 -4.72
CA VAL A 102 -16.99 12.18 -5.03
C VAL A 102 -16.23 12.21 -6.36
N GLY A 103 -15.77 11.04 -6.84
CA GLY A 103 -15.01 10.92 -8.08
C GLY A 103 -13.49 10.91 -7.87
N PHE A 104 -12.80 10.35 -8.86
CA PHE A 104 -11.38 10.01 -8.75
C PHE A 104 -10.46 11.21 -8.49
N VAL A 105 -10.65 12.32 -9.22
CA VAL A 105 -9.76 13.49 -9.20
C VAL A 105 -9.75 14.20 -7.84
N PRO A 106 -10.88 14.70 -7.31
CA PRO A 106 -10.89 15.39 -6.02
C PRO A 106 -10.43 14.50 -4.86
N VAL A 107 -10.82 13.23 -4.86
CA VAL A 107 -10.45 12.26 -3.82
C VAL A 107 -8.96 11.95 -3.86
N SER A 108 -8.35 11.82 -5.04
CA SER A 108 -6.91 11.60 -5.20
C SER A 108 -6.06 12.80 -4.78
N ILE A 109 -6.51 14.02 -5.04
CA ILE A 109 -5.83 15.23 -4.55
C ILE A 109 -5.90 15.27 -3.02
N ALA A 110 -7.08 15.09 -2.44
CA ALA A 110 -7.25 15.08 -0.98
C ALA A 110 -6.44 13.97 -0.30
N GLY A 111 -6.47 12.75 -0.85
CA GLY A 111 -5.68 11.62 -0.36
C GLY A 111 -4.18 11.90 -0.43
N ALA A 112 -3.67 12.44 -1.53
CA ALA A 112 -2.25 12.78 -1.67
C ALA A 112 -1.79 13.84 -0.67
N LEU A 113 -2.64 14.85 -0.39
CA LEU A 113 -2.37 15.86 0.62
C LEU A 113 -2.37 15.26 2.04
N LEU A 114 -3.37 14.44 2.38
CA LEU A 114 -3.46 13.79 3.69
C LEU A 114 -2.30 12.81 3.91
N VAL A 115 -1.93 12.00 2.93
CA VAL A 115 -0.75 11.13 2.99
C VAL A 115 0.51 11.96 3.17
N SER A 116 0.65 13.07 2.43
CA SER A 116 1.79 13.98 2.60
C SER A 116 1.91 14.55 4.01
N LEU A 117 0.79 14.94 4.62
CA LEU A 117 0.75 15.48 5.99
C LEU A 117 1.10 14.40 7.02
N VAL A 118 0.57 13.19 6.86
CA VAL A 118 0.84 12.08 7.78
C VAL A 118 2.26 11.52 7.58
N ALA A 119 2.81 11.60 6.37
CA ALA A 119 4.13 11.08 5.98
C ALA A 119 5.32 12.01 6.34
N GLU A 120 5.11 13.11 7.07
CA GLU A 120 6.21 13.98 7.52
C GLU A 120 7.06 13.34 8.64
N GLN A 121 8.26 12.83 8.28
CA GLN A 121 9.36 12.56 9.21
C GLN A 121 10.71 13.10 8.74
N GLU A 122 10.80 13.69 7.55
CA GLU A 122 12.08 14.13 6.97
C GLU A 122 11.96 15.54 6.42
N GLN A 123 13.02 16.33 6.62
CA GLN A 123 13.14 17.69 6.12
C GLN A 123 12.84 17.70 4.61
N ARG A 124 11.65 18.19 4.26
CA ARG A 124 11.18 18.29 2.88
C ARG A 124 12.17 19.13 2.07
N THR A 125 13.02 18.47 1.30
CA THR A 125 13.79 19.16 0.27
C THR A 125 12.78 19.67 -0.76
N ARG A 126 12.79 20.98 -1.08
CA ARG A 126 11.86 21.61 -2.04
C ARG A 126 11.73 20.83 -3.36
N ARG A 127 12.81 20.14 -3.76
CA ARG A 127 12.87 19.22 -4.91
C ARG A 127 11.92 18.02 -4.79
N GLY A 128 11.81 17.41 -3.62
CA GLY A 128 10.90 16.27 -3.39
C GLY A 128 9.44 16.69 -3.52
N LEU A 129 9.09 17.87 -3.03
CA LEU A 129 7.75 18.45 -3.14
C LEU A 129 7.38 18.73 -4.60
N LEU A 130 8.33 19.26 -5.38
CA LEU A 130 8.16 19.48 -6.82
C LEU A 130 7.99 18.17 -7.60
N ILE A 131 8.76 17.14 -7.29
CA ILE A 131 8.62 15.82 -7.93
C ILE A 131 7.27 15.19 -7.58
N GLN A 132 6.81 15.33 -6.33
CA GLN A 132 5.52 14.79 -5.89
C GLN A 132 4.35 15.53 -6.56
N ALA A 133 4.43 16.86 -6.64
CA ALA A 133 3.45 17.67 -7.36
C ALA A 133 3.46 17.37 -8.87
N ALA A 134 4.63 17.25 -9.49
CA ALA A 134 4.76 16.87 -10.90
C ALA A 134 4.19 15.48 -11.16
N GLY A 135 4.45 14.51 -10.27
CA GLY A 135 3.87 13.18 -10.36
C GLY A 135 2.34 13.19 -10.24
N LEU A 136 1.79 13.96 -9.30
CA LEU A 136 0.35 14.12 -9.15
C LEU A 136 -0.29 14.77 -10.37
N ILE A 137 0.30 15.86 -10.88
CA ILE A 137 -0.17 16.56 -12.09
C ILE A 137 -0.09 15.63 -13.29
N THR A 138 1.01 14.89 -13.45
CA THR A 138 1.19 13.94 -14.56
C THR A 138 0.14 12.84 -14.49
N LEU A 139 -0.11 12.29 -13.30
CA LEU A 139 -1.14 11.27 -13.10
C LEU A 139 -2.54 11.81 -13.41
N VAL A 140 -2.89 13.00 -12.90
CA VAL A 140 -4.18 13.65 -13.15
C VAL A 140 -4.36 13.98 -14.62
N MET A 141 -3.33 14.52 -15.29
CA MET A 141 -3.37 14.78 -16.74
C MET A 141 -3.53 13.50 -17.54
N LEU A 142 -2.77 12.45 -17.22
CA LEU A 142 -2.85 11.17 -17.93
C LEU A 142 -4.26 10.59 -17.80
N ILE A 143 -4.85 10.65 -16.60
CA ILE A 143 -6.20 10.15 -16.35
C ILE A 143 -7.24 11.04 -17.03
N ALA A 144 -7.14 12.36 -16.94
CA ALA A 144 -8.04 13.27 -17.66
C ALA A 144 -7.97 13.07 -19.18
N LEU A 145 -6.79 12.81 -19.73
CA LEU A 145 -6.59 12.56 -21.16
C LEU A 145 -7.14 11.20 -21.56
N VAL A 146 -6.89 10.14 -20.78
CA VAL A 146 -7.45 8.81 -21.04
C VAL A 146 -8.98 8.82 -20.93
N PHE A 147 -9.55 9.39 -19.87
CA PHE A 147 -11.00 9.44 -19.69
C PHE A 147 -11.70 10.41 -20.65
N GLY A 148 -11.08 11.56 -20.94
CA GLY A 148 -11.62 12.58 -21.84
C GLY A 148 -11.54 12.18 -23.32
N GLN A 149 -10.39 11.69 -23.80
CA GLN A 149 -10.24 11.28 -25.21
C GLN A 149 -10.81 9.89 -25.51
N PHE A 150 -10.57 8.89 -24.64
CA PHE A 150 -10.95 7.51 -24.96
C PHE A 150 -12.35 7.12 -24.47
N LEU A 151 -12.88 7.73 -23.41
CA LEU A 151 -14.19 7.36 -22.86
C LEU A 151 -15.34 8.31 -23.25
N LYS A 152 -15.09 9.51 -23.81
CA LYS A 152 -16.14 10.53 -24.10
C LYS A 152 -17.09 10.77 -22.90
N VAL A 153 -16.60 10.62 -21.68
CA VAL A 153 -17.38 10.91 -20.48
C VAL A 153 -17.16 12.38 -20.14
N ASN A 154 -18.24 13.15 -20.02
CA ASN A 154 -18.18 14.53 -19.49
C ASN A 154 -17.66 14.45 -18.05
N LEU A 155 -16.44 14.92 -17.83
CA LEU A 155 -15.84 15.05 -16.52
C LEU A 155 -16.31 16.38 -15.91
N PRO A 156 -17.04 16.39 -14.78
CA PRO A 156 -17.09 17.55 -13.90
C PRO A 156 -15.75 17.75 -13.16
#